data_AF-A0A661NHK6-F1
#
_entry.id   AF-A0A661NHK6-F1
#
_cell.length_a   1.000
_cell.length_b   1.000
_cell.length_c   1.000
_cell.angle_alpha   90.00
_cell.angle_beta   90.00
_cell.angle_gamma   90.00
#
_symmetry.space_group_name_H-M   'P 1'
#
loop_
_entity.id
_entity.type
_entity.pdbx_description
1 polymer ?
#
loop_
_entity_poly.entity_id
_entity_poly.type
_entity_poly.pdbx_seq_one_letter_code
_entity_poly.pdbx_strand_id
1 'polypeptide(L)' 'MHEVRFHGRGGQGAVTSAELLAQAAIAEGLSAQAFP' A
#
# COMPACT_ATOMS: atom_id res chain seq x y z
N MET A 1 -8.67 -12.80 -0.66
CA MET A 1 -7.58 -11.95 -1.19
C MET A 1 -8.18 -10.59 -1.49
N HIS A 2 -7.63 -9.52 -0.92
CA HIS A 2 -8.11 -8.15 -1.12
C HIS A 2 -7.10 -7.39 -1.97
N GLU A 3 -7.58 -6.66 -2.97
CA GLU A 3 -6.75 -5.78 -3.80
C GLU A 3 -7.17 -4.32 -3.57
N VAL A 4 -6.19 -3.46 -3.34
CA VAL A 4 -6.39 -2.03 -3.09
C VAL A 4 -5.56 -1.24 -4.10
N ARG A 5 -6.18 -0.25 -4.75
CA ARG A 5 -5.51 0.62 -5.73
C ARG A 5 -5.55 2.08 -5.28
N PHE A 6 -4.37 2.65 -5.08
CA PHE A 6 -4.20 4.07 -4.81
C PHE A 6 -4.09 4.84 -6.13
N HIS A 7 -4.81 5.95 -6.24
CA HIS A 7 -4.75 6.85 -7.40
C HIS A 7 -4.28 8.22 -6.94
N GLY A 8 -3.36 8.81 -7.69
CA GLY A 8 -2.85 10.15 -7.44
C GLY A 8 -1.93 10.59 -8.57
N ARG A 9 -1.65 11.88 -8.64
CA ARG A 9 -0.61 12.42 -9.53
C ARG A 9 0.77 12.20 -8.91
N GLY A 10 1.82 12.30 -9.72
CA GLY A 10 3.20 12.26 -9.24
C GLY A 10 3.42 13.26 -8.10
N GLY A 11 4.02 12.80 -7.01
CA GLY A 11 4.24 13.59 -5.79
C GLY A 11 3.06 13.69 -4.82
N GLN A 12 1.88 13.12 -5.12
CA GLN A 12 0.73 13.12 -4.21
C GLN A 12 0.73 11.97 -3.19
N GLY A 13 1.77 11.14 -3.17
CA GLY A 13 1.96 10.10 -2.16
C GLY A 13 1.22 8.79 -2.41
N ALA A 14 0.62 8.55 -3.59
CA ALA A 14 -0.11 7.30 -3.87
C ALA A 14 0.75 6.03 -3.67
N VAL A 15 2.01 6.06 -4.12
CA VAL A 15 2.97 4.95 -3.92
C VAL A 15 3.30 4.77 -2.43
N THR A 16 3.61 5.86 -1.75
CA THR A 16 3.91 5.86 -0.31
C THR A 16 2.73 5.33 0.52
N SER A 17 1.50 5.70 0.17
CA SER A 17 0.30 5.18 0.85
C SER A 17 0.13 3.67 0.64
N ALA A 18 0.41 3.15 -0.56
CA ALA A 18 0.40 1.72 -0.82
C ALA A 18 1.43 0.96 0.03
N GLU A 19 2.65 1.49 0.11
CA GLU A 19 3.72 0.92 0.94
C GLU A 19 3.36 0.93 2.43
N LEU A 20 2.82 2.03 2.93
CA LEU A 20 2.39 2.16 4.33
C LEU A 20 1.27 1.17 4.69
N LEU A 21 0.30 0.97 3.79
CA LEU A 21 -0.76 0.00 4.00
C LEU A 21 -0.21 -1.43 4.09
N ALA A 22 0.72 -1.79 3.20
CA ALA A 22 1.35 -3.11 3.23
C ALA A 22 2.19 -3.32 4.51
N GLN A 23 2.94 -2.30 4.94
CA GLN A 23 3.69 -2.34 6.19
C GLN A 23 2.77 -2.50 7.42
N ALA A 24 1.65 -1.78 7.46
CA ALA A 24 0.67 -1.90 8.54
C ALA A 24 0.05 -3.31 8.59
N ALA A 25 -0.35 -3.86 7.43
CA ALA A 25 -0.89 -5.21 7.36
C ALA A 25 0.13 -6.26 7.84
N ILE A 26 1.40 -6.13 7.44
CA ILE A 26 2.49 -7.00 7.91
C ILE A 26 2.70 -6.86 9.43
N ALA A 27 2.63 -5.64 9.97
CA ALA A 27 2.74 -5.40 11.40
C ALA A 27 1.60 -6.05 12.21
N GLU A 28 0.42 -6.22 11.59
CA GLU A 28 -0.72 -6.96 12.16
C GLU A 28 -0.63 -8.49 11.94
N GLY A 29 0.47 -9.00 11.37
CA GLY A 29 0.68 -10.42 11.13
C GLY A 29 0.04 -10.96 9.85
N LEU A 30 -0.41 -10.08 8.95
CA LEU A 30 -0.98 -10.44 7.66
C LEU A 30 0.10 -10.54 6.58
N SER A 31 -0.21 -11.24 5.49
CA SER A 31 0.61 -11.23 4.29
C SER A 31 0.14 -10.12 3.34
N ALA A 32 1.04 -9.22 2.96
CA ALA A 32 0.76 -8.11 2.05
C ALA A 32 1.95 -7.81 1.13
N GLN A 33 1.66 -7.20 -0.02
CA GLN A 33 2.64 -6.73 -0.99
C GLN A 33 2.15 -5.40 -1.59
N ALA A 34 3.04 -4.42 -1.71
CA ALA A 34 2.81 -3.17 -2.43
C ALA A 34 3.82 -3.04 -3.57
N PHE A 35 3.39 -2.43 -4.67
CA PHE A 35 4.19 -2.12 -5.86
C PHE A 35 3.61 -0.87 -6.54
N PRO A 36 4.38 -0.11 -7.35
CA PRO A 36 3.78 0.78 -8.34
C PRO A 36 3.01 -0.01 -9.38
#